data_AF-A0A1S8AZJ2-F1
#
_entry.id   AF-A0A1S8AZJ2-F1
#
_cell.length_a   1.000
_cell.length_b   1.000
_cell.length_c   1.000
_cell.angle_alpha   90.00
_cell.angle_beta   90.00
_cell.angle_gamma   90.00
#
_symmetry.space_group_name_H-M   'P 1'
#
loop_
_entity.id
_entity.type
_entity.pdbx_description
1 polymer ?
#
loop_
_entity_poly.entity_id
_entity_poly.type
_entity_poly.pdbx_seq_one_letter_code
_entity_poly.pdbx_strand_id
1 'polypeptide(L)'
;MTARDWHADREAVFDRDARTCRHCGTADDAEALRATPVGDVPLEGEVHESALVTVCADCFETLSASPSATSIDAEELFHRVRETTRIQGETISTVASFASVATSLPGDLESALDDDGEDAALEESIARYRRHRRDVLLAIDVVDARLDRLTAFEGDADEPEIGDALEAFVETATELQSALREVVALSETVATGLERCHGCFDALESGPTCATCGLAVRETADWEADDGTLAFDRLFATINDRLQAASTTTETLTDRTTTLAERLTAE
;
A
#
# COMPACT_ATOMS: atom_id res chain seq x y z
N MET A 1 -17.23 -15.40 -10.29
CA MET A 1 -15.81 -15.07 -10.12
C MET A 1 -15.03 -16.36 -10.10
N THR A 2 -14.17 -16.57 -11.10
CA THR A 2 -13.19 -17.65 -11.09
C THR A 2 -12.25 -17.42 -9.90
N ALA A 3 -12.02 -18.47 -9.11
CA ALA A 3 -10.98 -18.42 -8.08
C ALA A 3 -9.68 -17.97 -8.75
N ARG A 4 -9.01 -16.98 -8.16
CA ARG A 4 -7.71 -16.52 -8.67
C ARG A 4 -6.78 -17.75 -8.61
N ASP A 5 -6.31 -18.22 -9.77
CA ASP A 5 -5.54 -19.47 -9.93
C ASP A 5 -4.07 -19.24 -9.57
N TRP A 6 -3.82 -18.86 -8.31
CA TRP A 6 -2.47 -18.76 -7.77
C TRP A 6 -2.24 -19.73 -6.61
N HIS A 7 -0.98 -20.14 -6.46
CA HIS A 7 -0.51 -21.08 -5.43
C HIS A 7 0.66 -20.47 -4.65
N ALA A 8 0.72 -20.75 -3.35
CA ALA A 8 1.80 -20.31 -2.47
C ALA A 8 1.87 -21.17 -1.20
N ASP A 9 2.99 -21.09 -0.48
CA ASP A 9 3.10 -21.63 0.87
C ASP A 9 2.34 -20.75 1.88
N ARG A 10 1.06 -21.04 2.05
CA ARG A 10 0.17 -20.28 2.94
C ARG A 10 0.54 -20.43 4.41
N GLU A 11 1.11 -21.57 4.81
CA GLU A 11 1.49 -21.80 6.21
C GLU A 11 2.66 -20.89 6.58
N ALA A 12 3.65 -20.76 5.69
CA ALA A 12 4.77 -19.85 5.89
C ALA A 12 4.30 -18.39 6.07
N VAL A 13 3.31 -17.94 5.28
CA VAL A 13 2.70 -16.60 5.42
C VAL A 13 2.00 -16.43 6.77
N PHE A 14 1.22 -17.42 7.19
CA PHE A 14 0.48 -17.38 8.46
C PHE A 14 1.42 -17.40 9.67
N ASP A 15 2.45 -18.23 9.65
CA ASP A 15 3.44 -18.31 10.73
C ASP A 15 4.26 -17.01 10.82
N ARG A 16 4.69 -16.45 9.68
CA ARG A 16 5.37 -15.15 9.61
C ARG A 16 4.54 -14.02 10.20
N ASP A 17 3.24 -14.02 9.94
CA ASP A 17 2.31 -12.98 10.43
C ASP A 17 1.75 -13.31 11.82
N ALA A 18 2.31 -14.32 12.50
CA ALA A 18 1.87 -14.79 13.82
C ALA A 18 0.35 -15.06 13.88
N ARG A 19 -0.22 -15.55 12.77
CA ARG A 19 -1.64 -15.88 12.61
C ARG A 19 -2.57 -14.74 13.02
N THR A 20 -2.16 -13.51 12.69
CA THR A 20 -2.90 -12.28 13.02
C THR A 20 -3.21 -11.51 11.74
N CYS A 21 -4.41 -10.95 11.63
CA CYS A 21 -4.77 -10.07 10.53
C CYS A 21 -3.83 -8.86 10.48
N ARG A 22 -3.13 -8.69 9.36
CA ARG A 22 -2.19 -7.59 9.14
C ARG A 22 -2.87 -6.23 8.95
N HIS A 23 -4.17 -6.20 8.67
CA HIS A 23 -4.93 -4.96 8.57
C HIS A 23 -5.48 -4.49 9.93
N CYS A 24 -6.25 -5.34 10.62
CA CYS A 24 -7.00 -4.93 11.82
C CYS A 24 -6.46 -5.51 13.15
N GLY A 25 -5.44 -6.37 13.12
CA GLY A 25 -4.85 -6.97 14.32
C GLY A 25 -5.68 -8.08 14.97
N THR A 26 -6.82 -8.46 14.39
CA THR A 26 -7.62 -9.59 14.89
C THR A 26 -6.83 -10.90 14.79
N ALA A 27 -6.63 -11.55 15.93
CA ALA A 27 -6.24 -12.95 16.01
C ALA A 27 -7.52 -13.79 15.98
N ASP A 28 -7.82 -14.37 14.82
CA ASP A 28 -9.03 -15.18 14.59
C ASP A 28 -8.70 -16.67 14.70
N ASP A 29 -9.72 -17.54 14.70
CA ASP A 29 -9.50 -18.98 14.52
C ASP A 29 -8.74 -19.20 13.20
N ALA A 30 -7.68 -20.01 13.21
CA ALA A 30 -6.77 -20.18 12.06
C ALA A 30 -7.49 -20.59 10.76
N GLU A 31 -8.68 -21.20 10.86
CA GLU A 31 -9.50 -21.60 9.72
C GLU A 31 -10.19 -20.43 8.99
N ALA A 32 -10.32 -19.27 9.64
CA ALA A 32 -10.92 -18.06 9.08
C ALA A 32 -9.91 -17.15 8.35
N LEU A 33 -8.60 -17.31 8.62
CA LEU A 33 -7.55 -16.51 8.00
C LEU A 33 -7.37 -16.82 6.51
N ARG A 34 -6.99 -15.78 5.76
CA ARG A 34 -6.75 -15.84 4.31
C ARG A 34 -5.40 -15.22 4.00
N ALA A 35 -4.66 -15.83 3.08
CA ALA A 35 -3.49 -15.22 2.48
C ALA A 35 -3.95 -14.40 1.27
N THR A 36 -3.57 -13.13 1.22
CA THR A 36 -3.98 -12.18 0.18
C THR A 36 -2.75 -11.57 -0.48
N PRO A 37 -2.67 -11.56 -1.82
CA PRO A 37 -1.64 -10.83 -2.53
C PRO A 37 -1.81 -9.32 -2.35
N VAL A 38 -0.70 -8.61 -2.19
CA VAL A 38 -0.66 -7.15 -2.05
C VAL A 38 0.21 -6.50 -3.12
N GLY A 39 -0.26 -5.38 -3.66
CA GLY A 39 0.38 -4.68 -4.78
C GLY A 39 0.27 -5.42 -6.13
N ASP A 40 1.11 -5.00 -7.10
CA ASP A 40 1.05 -5.44 -8.51
C ASP A 40 1.66 -6.84 -8.74
N VAL A 41 1.12 -7.85 -8.06
CA VAL A 41 1.60 -9.23 -8.13
C VAL A 41 0.82 -9.98 -9.20
N PRO A 42 1.47 -10.79 -10.05
CA PRO A 42 0.76 -11.65 -11.00
C PRO A 42 -0.24 -12.56 -10.28
N LEU A 43 -1.52 -12.46 -10.64
CA LEU A 43 -2.61 -13.26 -10.04
C LEU A 43 -2.80 -14.62 -10.74
N GLU A 44 -1.78 -15.06 -11.48
CA GLU A 44 -1.73 -16.32 -12.20
C GLU A 44 -0.42 -17.03 -11.86
N GLY A 45 -0.50 -18.29 -11.41
CA GLY A 45 0.68 -19.13 -11.16
C GLY A 45 1.21 -19.06 -9.73
N GLU A 46 2.53 -19.22 -9.56
CA GLU A 46 3.15 -19.27 -8.23
C GLU A 46 3.41 -17.85 -7.71
N VAL A 47 2.86 -17.54 -6.53
CA VAL A 47 3.04 -16.25 -5.87
C VAL A 47 3.97 -16.42 -4.68
N HIS A 48 5.06 -15.68 -4.69
CA HIS A 48 6.04 -15.70 -3.61
C HIS A 48 5.47 -15.11 -2.31
N GLU A 49 5.81 -15.69 -1.16
CA GLU A 49 5.31 -15.26 0.15
C GLU A 49 5.56 -13.78 0.49
N SER A 50 6.61 -13.18 -0.08
CA SER A 50 6.93 -11.75 0.10
C SER A 50 5.84 -10.82 -0.42
N ALA A 51 5.00 -11.31 -1.33
CA ALA A 51 3.89 -10.62 -1.95
C ALA A 51 2.54 -10.91 -1.27
N LEU A 52 2.53 -11.74 -0.23
CA LEU A 52 1.30 -12.17 0.46
C LEU A 52 1.26 -11.61 1.89
N VAL A 53 0.06 -11.37 2.39
CA VAL A 53 -0.24 -11.03 3.79
C VAL A 53 -1.41 -11.83 4.34
N THR A 54 -1.42 -12.02 5.65
CA THR A 54 -2.52 -12.64 6.38
C THR A 54 -3.61 -11.62 6.69
N VAL A 55 -4.86 -11.92 6.34
CA VAL A 55 -6.03 -11.11 6.68
C VAL A 55 -7.15 -11.98 7.26
N CYS A 56 -8.00 -11.41 8.13
CA CYS A 56 -9.22 -12.08 8.59
C CYS A 56 -10.28 -12.10 7.47
N ALA A 57 -11.36 -12.86 7.70
CA ALA A 57 -12.45 -13.00 6.73
C ALA A 57 -13.09 -11.66 6.34
N ASP A 58 -13.36 -10.77 7.29
CA ASP A 58 -13.98 -9.47 7.04
C ASP A 58 -13.08 -8.55 6.20
N CYS A 59 -11.77 -8.55 6.49
CA CYS A 59 -10.79 -7.79 5.72
C CYS A 59 -10.61 -8.39 4.32
N PHE A 60 -10.65 -9.71 4.20
CA PHE A 60 -10.60 -10.40 2.91
C PHE A 60 -11.81 -10.06 2.05
N GLU A 61 -13.01 -10.05 2.62
CA GLU A 61 -14.23 -9.61 1.93
C GLU A 61 -14.12 -8.14 1.51
N THR A 62 -13.57 -7.30 2.39
CA THR A 62 -13.29 -5.90 2.07
C THR A 62 -12.36 -5.76 0.86
N LEU A 63 -11.34 -6.60 0.72
CA LEU A 63 -10.36 -6.53 -0.38
C LEU A 63 -10.82 -7.25 -1.66
N SER A 64 -11.71 -8.23 -1.54
CA SER A 64 -12.03 -9.15 -2.65
C SER A 64 -13.43 -8.93 -3.24
N ALA A 65 -14.34 -8.29 -2.50
CA ALA A 65 -15.68 -8.04 -2.98
C ALA A 65 -15.63 -7.10 -4.19
N SER A 66 -16.23 -7.55 -5.30
CA SER A 66 -16.51 -6.65 -6.41
C SER A 66 -17.48 -5.57 -5.92
N PRO A 67 -17.24 -4.29 -6.25
CA PRO A 67 -18.18 -3.26 -5.89
C PRO A 67 -19.52 -3.55 -6.58
N SER A 68 -20.60 -3.56 -5.81
CA SER A 68 -21.96 -3.70 -6.32
C SER A 68 -22.65 -2.36 -6.25
N ALA A 69 -23.36 -1.99 -7.32
CA ALA A 69 -24.27 -0.85 -7.32
C ALA A 69 -25.42 -1.13 -6.36
N THR A 70 -25.22 -0.75 -5.10
CA THR A 70 -26.20 -0.89 -4.03
C THR A 70 -26.58 0.53 -3.62
N SER A 71 -27.87 0.86 -3.68
CA SER A 71 -28.39 2.08 -3.08
C SER A 71 -28.10 2.03 -1.57
N ILE A 72 -27.34 3.01 -1.07
CA ILE A 72 -27.12 3.23 0.35
C ILE A 72 -27.78 4.55 0.74
N ASP A 73 -28.23 4.67 1.99
CA ASP A 73 -28.78 5.91 2.50
C ASP A 73 -27.68 6.95 2.82
N ALA A 74 -28.11 8.18 3.09
CA ALA A 74 -27.22 9.30 3.38
C ALA A 74 -26.34 9.06 4.62
N GLU A 75 -26.85 8.36 5.63
CA GLU A 75 -26.11 8.06 6.87
C GLU A 75 -24.96 7.07 6.59
N GLU A 76 -25.24 6.00 5.86
CA GLU A 76 -24.24 5.02 5.44
C GLU A 76 -23.22 5.63 4.47
N LEU A 77 -23.63 6.51 3.55
CA LEU A 77 -22.72 7.24 2.67
C LEU A 77 -21.77 8.13 3.48
N PHE A 78 -22.31 8.92 4.41
CA PHE A 78 -21.50 9.76 5.30
C PHE A 78 -20.50 8.92 6.11
N HIS A 79 -20.95 7.79 6.67
CA HIS A 79 -20.09 6.89 7.42
C HIS A 79 -18.95 6.36 6.54
N ARG A 80 -19.23 5.90 5.32
CA ARG A 80 -18.20 5.40 4.38
C ARG A 80 -17.18 6.45 3.99
N VAL A 81 -17.62 7.68 3.69
CA VAL A 81 -16.71 8.77 3.34
C VAL A 81 -15.81 9.14 4.52
N ARG A 82 -16.40 9.36 5.69
CA ARG A 82 -15.64 9.67 6.91
C ARG A 82 -14.61 8.60 7.25
N GLU A 83 -15.02 7.34 7.14
CA GLU A 83 -14.20 6.17 7.43
C GLU A 83 -13.09 6.02 6.38
N THR A 84 -13.35 6.34 5.11
CA THR A 84 -12.33 6.42 4.05
C THR A 84 -11.30 7.51 4.34
N THR A 85 -11.74 8.72 4.71
CA THR A 85 -10.84 9.82 5.11
C THR A 85 -9.94 9.44 6.29
N ARG A 86 -10.51 8.77 7.31
CA ARG A 86 -9.73 8.26 8.46
C ARG A 86 -8.65 7.28 8.01
N ILE A 87 -9.01 6.28 7.20
CA ILE A 87 -8.04 5.28 6.73
C ILE A 87 -6.99 5.89 5.80
N GLN A 88 -7.33 6.89 4.97
CA GLN A 88 -6.32 7.59 4.18
C GLN A 88 -5.32 8.33 5.07
N GLY A 89 -5.77 8.96 6.17
CA GLY A 89 -4.89 9.51 7.19
C GLY A 89 -3.91 8.49 7.78
N GLU A 90 -4.40 7.29 8.10
CA GLU A 90 -3.57 6.17 8.59
C GLU A 90 -2.61 5.66 7.53
N THR A 91 -3.06 5.58 6.27
CA THR A 91 -2.26 5.14 5.12
C THR A 91 -1.07 6.06 4.88
N ILE A 92 -1.25 7.39 4.99
CA ILE A 92 -0.13 8.35 4.90
C ILE A 92 0.93 8.06 5.96
N SER A 93 0.50 7.78 7.20
CA SER A 93 1.42 7.45 8.29
C SER A 93 2.19 6.16 8.01
N THR A 94 1.52 5.15 7.44
CA THR A 94 2.16 3.89 7.00
C THR A 94 3.15 4.13 5.85
N VAL A 95 2.80 4.97 4.87
CA VAL A 95 3.69 5.33 3.76
C VAL A 95 4.91 6.11 4.25
N ALA A 96 4.72 7.08 5.15
CA ALA A 96 5.82 7.82 5.77
C ALA A 96 6.75 6.90 6.57
N SER A 97 6.19 5.93 7.30
CA SER A 97 6.97 4.91 8.01
C SER A 97 7.79 4.04 7.06
N PHE A 98 7.20 3.57 5.95
CA PHE A 98 7.93 2.81 4.94
C PHE A 98 9.02 3.64 4.26
N ALA A 99 8.72 4.89 3.88
CA ALA A 99 9.70 5.81 3.32
C ALA A 99 10.87 6.06 4.27
N SER A 100 10.59 6.21 5.57
CA SER A 100 11.65 6.34 6.59
C SER A 100 12.54 5.09 6.66
N VAL A 101 11.96 3.89 6.62
CA VAL A 101 12.73 2.64 6.60
C VAL A 101 13.51 2.49 5.31
N ALA A 102 12.92 2.82 4.16
CA ALA A 102 13.59 2.73 2.87
C ALA A 102 14.78 3.69 2.79
N THR A 103 14.61 4.94 3.23
CA THR A 103 15.67 5.95 3.18
C THR A 103 16.79 5.73 4.22
N SER A 104 16.52 5.06 5.34
CA SER A 104 17.57 4.64 6.28
C SER A 104 18.32 3.39 5.84
N LEU A 105 17.71 2.58 4.97
CA LEU A 105 18.19 1.25 4.61
C LEU A 105 19.65 1.21 4.14
N PRO A 106 20.15 2.07 3.23
CA PRO A 106 21.55 1.99 2.80
C PRO A 106 22.54 2.11 3.98
N GLY A 107 22.30 3.05 4.90
CA GLY A 107 23.13 3.26 6.08
C GLY A 107 22.96 2.16 7.14
N ASP A 108 21.74 1.64 7.31
CA ASP A 108 21.46 0.52 8.21
C ASP A 108 22.18 -0.76 7.75
N LEU A 109 22.24 -1.01 6.44
CA LEU A 109 22.96 -2.15 5.87
C LEU A 109 24.48 -1.98 5.99
N GLU A 110 25.01 -0.78 5.70
CA GLU A 110 26.45 -0.48 5.87
C GLU A 110 26.87 -0.69 7.33
N SER A 111 26.10 -0.13 8.27
CA SER A 111 26.38 -0.28 9.71
C SER A 111 26.32 -1.74 10.18
N ALA A 112 25.37 -2.52 9.67
CA ALA A 112 25.25 -3.95 10.01
C ALA A 112 26.42 -4.80 9.47
N LEU A 113 27.08 -4.37 8.39
CA LEU A 113 28.24 -5.05 7.82
C LEU A 113 29.54 -4.71 8.57
N ASP A 114 29.64 -3.50 9.13
CA ASP A 114 30.81 -3.04 9.89
C ASP A 114 30.88 -3.63 11.31
N ASP A 115 29.74 -4.03 11.89
CA ASP A 115 29.66 -4.67 13.21
C ASP A 115 30.02 -6.17 13.13
N ASP A 116 31.31 -6.46 12.87
CA ASP A 116 32.02 -7.77 12.90
C ASP A 116 31.13 -9.04 13.04
N GLY A 117 30.22 -9.25 12.09
CA GLY A 117 29.53 -10.53 11.86
C GLY A 117 28.21 -10.81 12.59
N GLU A 118 27.44 -9.82 13.06
CA GLU A 118 26.06 -10.12 13.45
C GLU A 118 25.12 -10.15 12.22
N ASP A 119 25.11 -11.30 11.53
CA ASP A 119 24.12 -11.65 10.49
C ASP A 119 22.66 -11.33 10.93
N ALA A 120 22.40 -11.33 12.24
CA ALA A 120 21.13 -10.97 12.84
C ALA A 120 20.73 -9.50 12.63
N ALA A 121 21.66 -8.54 12.70
CA ALA A 121 21.36 -7.12 12.50
C ALA A 121 21.00 -6.83 11.04
N LEU A 122 21.74 -7.46 10.11
CA LEU A 122 21.46 -7.41 8.69
C LEU A 122 20.07 -7.99 8.38
N GLU A 123 19.78 -9.21 8.88
CA GLU A 123 18.48 -9.86 8.66
C GLU A 123 17.33 -9.06 9.29
N GLU A 124 17.52 -8.44 10.45
CA GLU A 124 16.48 -7.59 11.06
C GLU A 124 16.18 -6.36 10.19
N SER A 125 17.20 -5.69 9.64
CA SER A 125 17.00 -4.55 8.72
C SER A 125 16.22 -4.98 7.47
N ILE A 126 16.58 -6.14 6.89
CA ILE A 126 15.88 -6.71 5.73
C ILE A 126 14.44 -7.10 6.08
N ALA A 127 14.24 -7.78 7.20
CA ALA A 127 12.92 -8.19 7.68
C ALA A 127 12.02 -6.98 7.98
N ARG A 128 12.59 -5.92 8.56
CA ARG A 128 11.92 -4.64 8.83
C ARG A 128 11.47 -3.99 7.53
N TYR A 129 12.34 -3.87 6.54
CA TYR A 129 12.00 -3.35 5.21
C TYR A 129 10.86 -4.14 4.56
N ARG A 130 11.02 -5.47 4.46
CA ARG A 130 10.01 -6.37 3.87
C ARG A 130 8.66 -6.26 4.58
N ARG A 131 8.65 -6.12 5.91
CA ARG A 131 7.43 -5.95 6.71
C ARG A 131 6.73 -4.63 6.40
N HIS A 132 7.46 -3.51 6.43
CA HIS A 132 6.88 -2.19 6.19
C HIS A 132 6.35 -2.07 4.75
N ARG A 133 7.05 -2.69 3.78
CA ARG A 133 6.57 -2.79 2.41
C ARG A 133 5.22 -3.50 2.31
N ARG A 134 5.07 -4.67 2.95
CA ARG A 134 3.80 -5.40 2.94
C ARG A 134 2.68 -4.62 3.62
N ASP A 135 2.99 -3.99 4.75
CA ASP A 135 2.02 -3.20 5.51
C ASP A 135 1.52 -1.98 4.70
N VAL A 136 2.42 -1.29 3.96
CA VAL A 136 2.01 -0.15 3.12
C VAL A 136 1.21 -0.57 1.88
N LEU A 137 1.57 -1.67 1.23
CA LEU A 137 0.82 -2.17 0.08
C LEU A 137 -0.59 -2.62 0.50
N LEU A 138 -0.71 -3.31 1.64
CA LEU A 138 -2.02 -3.65 2.20
C LEU A 138 -2.85 -2.40 2.52
N ALA A 139 -2.24 -1.36 3.07
CA ALA A 139 -2.94 -0.12 3.38
C ALA A 139 -3.48 0.56 2.11
N ILE A 140 -2.69 0.60 1.03
CA ILE A 140 -3.12 1.11 -0.29
C ILE A 140 -4.28 0.27 -0.84
N ASP A 141 -4.14 -1.06 -0.87
CA ASP A 141 -5.17 -1.95 -1.41
C ASP A 141 -6.52 -1.84 -0.65
N VAL A 142 -6.47 -1.60 0.67
CA VAL A 142 -7.69 -1.36 1.47
C VAL A 142 -8.37 -0.05 1.08
N VAL A 143 -7.60 1.01 0.83
CA VAL A 143 -8.17 2.29 0.40
C VAL A 143 -8.77 2.14 -1.00
N ASP A 144 -8.08 1.47 -1.92
CA ASP A 144 -8.59 1.22 -3.27
C ASP A 144 -9.92 0.50 -3.25
N ALA A 145 -10.02 -0.58 -2.48
CA ALA A 145 -11.26 -1.31 -2.35
C ALA A 145 -12.40 -0.45 -1.76
N ARG A 146 -12.09 0.60 -0.98
CA ARG A 146 -13.09 1.55 -0.48
C ARG A 146 -13.47 2.59 -1.53
N LEU A 147 -12.50 3.12 -2.27
CA LEU A 147 -12.75 4.05 -3.37
C LEU A 147 -13.56 3.41 -4.51
N ASP A 148 -13.28 2.14 -4.83
CA ASP A 148 -14.06 1.36 -5.80
C ASP A 148 -15.53 1.25 -5.39
N ARG A 149 -15.81 1.05 -4.09
CA ARG A 149 -17.18 1.02 -3.55
C ARG A 149 -17.88 2.37 -3.60
N LEU A 150 -17.14 3.45 -3.33
CA LEU A 150 -17.68 4.81 -3.41
C LEU A 150 -17.94 5.21 -4.86
N THR A 151 -17.09 4.79 -5.79
CA THR A 151 -17.24 5.07 -7.24
C THR A 151 -18.42 4.30 -7.83
N ALA A 152 -18.69 3.09 -7.34
CA ALA A 152 -19.85 2.30 -7.76
C ALA A 152 -21.18 2.77 -7.15
N PHE A 153 -21.16 3.81 -6.31
CA PHE A 153 -22.39 4.41 -5.81
C PHE A 153 -23.13 5.11 -6.95
N GLU A 154 -24.33 4.64 -7.23
CA GLU A 154 -25.29 5.35 -8.07
C GLU A 154 -26.09 6.27 -7.15
N GLY A 155 -25.77 7.56 -7.19
CA GLY A 155 -26.52 8.57 -6.44
C GLY A 155 -27.97 8.66 -6.90
N ASP A 156 -28.83 9.17 -6.02
CA ASP A 156 -30.19 9.50 -6.41
C ASP A 156 -30.13 10.59 -7.48
N ALA A 157 -30.77 10.35 -8.63
CA ALA A 157 -30.82 11.31 -9.73
C ALA A 157 -31.50 12.62 -9.32
N ASP A 158 -32.25 12.60 -8.21
CA ASP A 158 -32.96 13.75 -7.66
C ASP A 158 -32.06 14.66 -6.77
N GLU A 159 -30.82 14.25 -6.45
CA GLU A 159 -29.89 14.99 -5.58
C GLU A 159 -28.50 15.25 -6.21
N PRO A 160 -28.43 16.06 -7.30
CA PRO A 160 -27.19 16.29 -8.04
C PRO A 160 -26.08 16.93 -7.19
N GLU A 161 -26.44 17.73 -6.18
CA GLU A 161 -25.45 18.36 -5.30
C GLU A 161 -24.71 17.33 -4.43
N ILE A 162 -25.34 16.23 -4.03
CA ILE A 162 -24.65 15.14 -3.30
C ILE A 162 -23.73 14.40 -4.26
N GLY A 163 -24.20 14.13 -5.48
CA GLY A 163 -23.40 13.51 -6.55
C GLY A 163 -22.10 14.29 -6.81
N ASP A 164 -22.20 15.59 -7.07
CA ASP A 164 -21.04 16.45 -7.34
C ASP A 164 -20.05 16.49 -6.15
N ALA A 165 -20.56 16.50 -4.91
CA ALA A 165 -19.69 16.52 -3.72
C ALA A 165 -18.98 15.19 -3.51
N LEU A 166 -19.65 14.06 -3.78
CA LEU A 166 -19.05 12.73 -3.72
C LEU A 166 -18.01 12.54 -4.82
N GLU A 167 -18.28 12.98 -6.05
CA GLU A 167 -17.31 12.96 -7.16
C GLU A 167 -16.04 13.72 -6.78
N ALA A 168 -16.17 14.97 -6.30
CA ALA A 168 -15.03 15.77 -5.87
C ALA A 168 -14.25 15.13 -4.70
N PHE A 169 -14.93 14.43 -3.80
CA PHE A 169 -14.29 13.65 -2.75
C PHE A 169 -13.48 12.49 -3.33
N VAL A 170 -14.09 11.66 -4.18
CA VAL A 170 -13.44 10.49 -4.80
C VAL A 170 -12.25 10.90 -5.67
N GLU A 171 -12.37 11.98 -6.44
CA GLU A 171 -11.26 12.53 -7.24
C GLU A 171 -10.07 12.92 -6.34
N THR A 172 -10.33 13.70 -5.28
CA THR A 172 -9.28 14.13 -4.34
C THR A 172 -8.64 12.94 -3.64
N ALA A 173 -9.45 11.95 -3.22
CA ALA A 173 -8.98 10.75 -2.57
C ALA A 173 -8.13 9.86 -3.50
N THR A 174 -8.47 9.82 -4.79
CA THR A 174 -7.73 9.09 -5.84
C THR A 174 -6.42 9.78 -6.18
N GLU A 175 -6.41 11.12 -6.24
CA GLU A 175 -5.20 11.92 -6.40
C GLU A 175 -4.22 11.64 -5.25
N LEU A 176 -4.71 11.66 -4.01
CA LEU A 176 -3.91 11.31 -2.84
C LEU A 176 -3.36 9.88 -2.93
N GLN A 177 -4.18 8.89 -3.28
CA GLN A 177 -3.69 7.52 -3.47
C GLN A 177 -2.62 7.40 -4.55
N SER A 178 -2.76 8.14 -5.64
CA SER A 178 -1.77 8.15 -6.72
C SER A 178 -0.44 8.72 -6.24
N ALA A 179 -0.47 9.83 -5.49
CA ALA A 179 0.73 10.42 -4.89
C ALA A 179 1.40 9.48 -3.87
N LEU A 180 0.63 8.79 -3.04
CA LEU A 180 1.15 7.82 -2.08
C LEU A 180 1.79 6.60 -2.75
N ARG A 181 1.21 6.10 -3.84
CA ARG A 181 1.84 5.04 -4.66
C ARG A 181 3.16 5.49 -5.27
N GLU A 182 3.25 6.74 -5.73
CA GLU A 182 4.51 7.29 -6.24
C GLU A 182 5.59 7.27 -5.14
N VAL A 183 5.26 7.68 -3.91
CA VAL A 183 6.18 7.61 -2.77
C VAL A 183 6.63 6.17 -2.49
N VAL A 184 5.71 5.20 -2.53
CA VAL A 184 6.05 3.78 -2.35
C VAL A 184 6.97 3.29 -3.47
N ALA A 185 6.68 3.60 -4.73
CA ALA A 185 7.51 3.22 -5.87
C ALA A 185 8.93 3.82 -5.76
N LEU A 186 9.05 5.09 -5.40
CA LEU A 186 10.34 5.74 -5.14
C LEU A 186 11.09 5.07 -3.98
N SER A 187 10.39 4.71 -2.92
CA SER A 187 10.96 4.00 -1.76
C SER A 187 11.44 2.59 -2.15
N GLU A 188 10.74 1.91 -3.07
CA GLU A 188 11.16 0.63 -3.63
C GLU A 188 12.36 0.75 -4.58
N THR A 189 12.51 1.88 -5.28
CA THR A 189 13.71 2.18 -6.08
C THR A 189 14.97 2.20 -5.22
N VAL A 190 14.88 2.57 -3.93
CA VAL A 190 16.03 2.53 -3.02
C VAL A 190 16.61 1.11 -2.90
N ALA A 191 15.76 0.10 -2.70
CA ALA A 191 16.21 -1.30 -2.65
C ALA A 191 16.82 -1.77 -3.98
N THR A 192 16.25 -1.32 -5.11
CA THR A 192 16.78 -1.66 -6.43
C THR A 192 18.13 -1.02 -6.68
N GLY A 193 18.34 0.21 -6.21
CA GLY A 193 19.64 0.89 -6.24
C GLY A 193 20.71 0.25 -5.35
N LEU A 194 20.29 -0.62 -4.40
CA LEU A 194 21.17 -1.50 -3.63
C LEU A 194 21.36 -2.88 -4.30
N GLU A 195 20.94 -3.01 -5.56
CA GLU A 195 20.95 -4.26 -6.33
C GLU A 195 20.10 -5.38 -5.69
N ARG A 196 19.05 -5.01 -4.95
CA ARG A 196 18.11 -5.93 -4.29
C ARG A 196 16.71 -5.82 -4.86
N CYS A 197 16.01 -6.95 -4.93
CA CYS A 197 14.61 -6.94 -5.31
C CYS A 197 13.79 -6.19 -4.25
N HIS A 198 13.02 -5.21 -4.68
CA HIS A 198 12.19 -4.43 -3.77
C HIS A 198 11.12 -5.27 -3.03
N GLY A 199 10.74 -6.47 -3.51
CA GLY A 199 9.78 -7.33 -2.80
C GLY A 199 10.43 -8.39 -1.90
N CYS A 200 11.19 -9.32 -2.49
CA CYS A 200 11.80 -10.40 -1.73
C CYS A 200 13.19 -10.05 -1.18
N PHE A 201 13.79 -8.92 -1.55
CA PHE A 201 15.13 -8.49 -1.13
C PHE A 201 16.30 -9.40 -1.57
N ASP A 202 16.04 -10.40 -2.42
CA ASP A 202 17.12 -11.18 -3.03
C ASP A 202 17.96 -10.32 -3.98
N ALA A 203 19.20 -10.76 -4.24
CA ALA A 203 20.06 -10.11 -5.22
C ALA A 203 19.38 -10.07 -6.60
N LEU A 204 19.47 -8.92 -7.26
CA LEU A 204 18.99 -8.78 -8.62
C LEU A 204 20.03 -9.33 -9.60
N GLU A 205 19.55 -10.21 -10.48
CA GLU A 205 20.31 -10.63 -11.66
C GLU A 205 20.02 -9.69 -12.83
N SER A 206 20.82 -9.78 -13.90
CA SER A 206 20.59 -8.98 -15.10
C SER A 206 19.25 -9.36 -15.77
N GLY A 207 18.22 -8.56 -15.56
CA GLY A 207 16.90 -8.79 -16.14
C GLY A 207 15.84 -7.80 -15.66
N PRO A 208 14.66 -7.75 -16.33
CA PRO A 208 13.59 -6.82 -15.99
C PRO A 208 12.74 -7.30 -14.81
N THR A 209 12.94 -8.52 -14.30
CA THR A 209 12.16 -9.13 -13.21
C THR A 209 13.05 -9.92 -12.26
N CYS A 210 12.70 -9.95 -10.98
CA CYS A 210 13.38 -10.79 -10.00
C CYS A 210 13.14 -12.28 -10.28
N ALA A 211 14.20 -13.08 -10.29
CA ALA A 211 14.13 -14.52 -10.51
C ALA A 211 13.40 -15.28 -9.39
N THR A 212 13.44 -14.76 -8.15
CA THR A 212 12.82 -15.40 -6.98
C THR A 212 11.32 -15.13 -6.89
N CYS A 213 10.91 -13.87 -6.98
CA CYS A 213 9.51 -13.48 -6.74
C CYS A 213 8.77 -12.94 -7.96
N GLY A 214 9.42 -12.86 -9.12
CA GLY A 214 8.79 -12.44 -10.38
C GLY A 214 8.47 -10.95 -10.49
N LEU A 215 8.69 -10.15 -9.45
CA LEU A 215 8.40 -8.71 -9.47
C LEU A 215 9.32 -7.96 -10.44
N ALA A 216 8.75 -6.98 -11.16
CA ALA A 216 9.50 -6.13 -12.08
C ALA A 216 10.54 -5.28 -11.35
N VAL A 217 11.76 -5.19 -11.88
CA VAL A 217 12.82 -4.35 -11.32
C VAL A 217 12.43 -2.88 -11.45
N ARG A 218 12.63 -2.07 -10.39
CA ARG A 218 12.32 -0.64 -10.44
C ARG A 218 13.36 0.09 -11.28
N GLU A 219 12.93 1.09 -12.05
CA GLU A 219 13.84 1.87 -12.87
C GLU A 219 14.71 2.80 -12.02
N THR A 220 16.03 2.74 -12.22
CA THR A 220 17.02 3.56 -11.49
C THR A 220 17.62 4.68 -12.34
N ALA A 221 17.44 4.65 -13.67
CA ALA A 221 18.12 5.54 -14.60
C ALA A 221 17.89 7.03 -14.28
N ASP A 222 16.66 7.41 -13.92
CA ASP A 222 16.32 8.78 -13.51
C ASP A 222 16.97 9.23 -12.20
N TRP A 223 17.58 8.31 -11.45
CA TRP A 223 18.20 8.51 -10.14
C TRP A 223 19.72 8.35 -10.17
N GLU A 224 20.30 8.00 -11.31
CA GLU A 224 21.74 7.89 -11.49
C GLU A 224 22.39 9.28 -11.66
N ALA A 225 23.61 9.41 -11.14
CA ALA A 225 24.52 10.51 -11.39
C ALA A 225 25.28 10.29 -12.71
N ASP A 226 26.04 11.30 -13.15
CA ASP A 226 26.81 11.24 -14.41
C ASP A 226 27.84 10.09 -14.47
N ASP A 227 28.23 9.54 -13.32
CA ASP A 227 29.15 8.40 -13.18
C ASP A 227 28.44 7.03 -13.12
N GLY A 228 27.10 7.01 -13.23
CA GLY A 228 26.27 5.82 -13.15
C GLY A 228 25.99 5.32 -11.73
N THR A 229 26.42 6.05 -10.70
CA THR A 229 26.08 5.73 -9.31
C THR A 229 24.71 6.28 -8.94
N LEU A 230 23.97 5.59 -8.07
CA LEU A 230 22.67 6.07 -7.62
C LEU A 230 22.83 7.29 -6.70
N ALA A 231 22.21 8.41 -7.06
CA ALA A 231 22.16 9.63 -6.27
C ALA A 231 21.04 9.53 -5.21
N PHE A 232 21.29 8.76 -4.14
CA PHE A 232 20.33 8.56 -3.04
C PHE A 232 19.79 9.87 -2.45
N ASP A 233 20.64 10.88 -2.27
CA ASP A 233 20.21 12.19 -1.74
C ASP A 233 19.10 12.84 -2.59
N ARG A 234 19.16 12.73 -3.92
CA ARG A 234 18.13 13.25 -4.83
C ARG A 234 16.83 12.45 -4.72
N LEU A 235 16.95 11.13 -4.65
CA LEU A 235 15.80 10.24 -4.48
C LEU A 235 15.10 10.51 -3.14
N PHE A 236 15.87 10.65 -2.06
CA PHE A 236 15.35 10.92 -0.71
C PHE A 236 14.68 12.29 -0.62
N ALA A 237 15.28 13.33 -1.22
CA ALA A 237 14.66 14.64 -1.31
C ALA A 237 13.30 14.57 -2.03
N THR A 238 13.24 13.85 -3.16
CA THR A 238 11.99 13.68 -3.92
C THR A 238 10.93 12.94 -3.10
N ILE A 239 11.30 11.86 -2.41
CA ILE A 239 10.40 11.11 -1.51
C ILE A 239 9.78 12.06 -0.47
N ASN A 240 10.60 12.89 0.18
CA ASN A 240 10.15 13.83 1.20
C ASN A 240 9.24 14.93 0.62
N ASP A 241 9.59 15.49 -0.55
CA ASP A 241 8.78 16.50 -1.23
C ASP A 241 7.38 15.95 -1.58
N ARG A 242 7.32 14.70 -2.06
CA ARG A 242 6.06 14.01 -2.38
C ARG A 242 5.22 13.71 -1.15
N LEU A 243 5.84 13.26 -0.05
CA LEU A 243 5.16 13.08 1.23
C LEU A 243 4.56 14.39 1.74
N GLN A 244 5.30 15.50 1.63
CA GLN A 244 4.80 16.82 2.03
C GLN A 244 3.61 17.27 1.16
N ALA A 245 3.68 17.05 -0.16
CA ALA A 245 2.57 17.35 -1.06
C ALA A 245 1.31 16.51 -0.73
N ALA A 246 1.47 15.21 -0.46
CA ALA A 246 0.37 14.33 -0.05
C ALA A 246 -0.30 14.81 1.26
N SER A 247 0.47 15.35 2.20
CA SER A 247 -0.07 15.96 3.42
C SER A 247 -1.00 17.14 3.11
N THR A 248 -0.67 17.99 2.14
CA THR A 248 -1.53 19.09 1.70
C THR A 248 -2.82 18.59 1.03
N THR A 249 -2.75 17.54 0.21
CA THR A 249 -3.95 16.93 -0.39
C THR A 249 -4.89 16.36 0.68
N THR A 250 -4.37 15.92 1.82
CA THR A 250 -5.16 15.40 2.95
C THR A 250 -6.01 16.47 3.63
N GLU A 251 -5.49 17.70 3.71
CA GLU A 251 -6.25 18.86 4.19
C GLU A 251 -7.44 19.11 3.24
N THR A 252 -7.18 19.10 1.93
CA THR A 252 -8.21 19.25 0.89
C THR A 252 -9.27 18.16 0.99
N LEU A 253 -8.86 16.90 1.20
CA LEU A 253 -9.77 15.77 1.39
C LEU A 253 -10.69 15.94 2.62
N THR A 254 -10.14 16.48 3.71
CA THR A 254 -10.89 16.76 4.93
C THR A 254 -11.96 17.85 4.68
N ASP A 255 -11.62 18.87 3.90
CA ASP A 255 -12.57 19.90 3.46
C ASP A 255 -13.68 19.31 2.57
N ARG A 256 -13.32 18.41 1.64
CA ARG A 256 -14.32 17.69 0.81
C ARG A 256 -15.25 16.83 1.65
N THR A 257 -14.70 16.11 2.63
CA THR A 257 -15.49 15.31 3.59
C THR A 257 -16.50 16.18 4.34
N THR A 258 -16.06 17.36 4.81
CA THR A 258 -16.91 18.31 5.53
C THR A 258 -18.01 18.87 4.64
N THR A 259 -17.66 19.26 3.41
CA THR A 259 -18.62 19.76 2.41
C THR A 259 -19.71 18.73 2.12
N LEU A 260 -19.34 17.45 1.95
CA LEU A 260 -20.31 16.39 1.72
C LEU A 260 -21.22 16.18 2.94
N ALA A 261 -20.65 16.21 4.15
CA ALA A 261 -21.41 16.08 5.39
C ALA A 261 -22.46 17.19 5.56
N GLU A 262 -22.10 18.44 5.24
CA GLU A 262 -23.02 19.58 5.29
C GLU A 262 -24.19 19.38 4.32
N ARG A 263 -23.95 18.83 3.12
CA ARG A 263 -25.01 18.54 2.15
C ARG A 263 -25.94 17.42 2.61
N LEU A 264 -25.38 16.33 3.15
CA LEU A 264 -26.15 15.18 3.65
C LEU A 264 -26.99 15.48 4.90
N THR A 265 -26.71 16.57 5.61
CA THR A 265 -27.45 16.97 6.83
C THR A 265 -28.39 18.15 6.61
N ALA A 266 -28.42 18.72 5.41
CA ALA A 266 -29.28 19.85 5.07
C ALA A 266 -30.73 19.44 4.71
N GLU A 267 -31.01 18.14 4.65
CA GLU A 267 -32.35 17.54 4.46
C GLU A 267 -33.17 17.49 5.76
#